data_AF-A0A9D4N6T1-F1
#
_entry.id   AF-A0A9D4N6T1-F1
#
_cell.length_a   1.000
_cell.length_b   1.000
_cell.length_c   1.000
_cell.angle_alpha   90.00
_cell.angle_beta   90.00
_cell.angle_gamma   90.00
#
_symmetry.space_group_name_H-M   'P 1'
#
loop_
_entity.id
_entity.type
_entity.pdbx_description
1 polymer ?
#
loop_
_entity_poly.entity_id
_entity_poly.type
_entity_poly.pdbx_seq_one_letter_code
_entity_poly.pdbx_strand_id
1 'polypeptide(L)'
;MDRSPHSYGHMRVMPRLPYYSGKSEEWDAFWMQFQVSADSLRLNKEEFGTQLLLNLRGGAATFATGLDRKIIQDTDLLSDALIKRFGHWTPA
;
A
#
# COMPACT_ATOMS: atom_id res chain seq x y z
N MET A 1 1.00 47.48 20.31
CA MET A 1 0.38 46.53 19.37
C MET A 1 1.45 45.51 19.03
N ASP A 2 1.44 44.35 19.68
CA ASP A 2 2.38 43.27 19.42
C ASP A 2 1.59 42.11 18.83
N ARG A 3 1.74 41.86 17.54
CA ARG A 3 1.18 40.68 16.87
C ARG A 3 2.34 39.77 16.53
N SER A 4 2.65 38.85 17.43
CA SER A 4 3.48 37.70 17.13
C SER A 4 2.89 36.95 15.92
N PRO A 5 3.69 36.59 14.91
CA PRO A 5 3.19 35.80 13.79
C PRO A 5 2.88 34.39 14.31
N HIS A 6 1.61 34.00 14.21
CA HIS A 6 1.21 32.61 14.40
C HIS A 6 1.88 31.80 13.30
N SER A 7 2.98 31.13 13.62
CA SER A 7 3.50 30.04 12.83
C SER A 7 2.42 28.96 12.84
N TYR A 8 1.59 28.94 11.80
CA TYR A 8 0.80 27.76 11.47
C TYR A 8 1.80 26.62 11.33
N GLY A 9 1.86 25.76 12.36
CA GLY A 9 2.65 24.56 12.31
C GLY A 9 2.29 23.86 11.02
N HIS A 10 3.27 23.67 10.14
CA HIS A 10 3.17 22.72 9.04
C HIS A 10 2.77 21.39 9.67
N MET A 11 1.47 21.10 9.72
CA MET A 11 0.99 19.76 9.99
C MET A 11 1.59 18.93 8.88
N ARG A 12 2.66 18.19 9.21
CA ARG A 12 3.19 17.15 8.35
C ARG A 12 2.00 16.25 8.06
N VAL A 13 1.46 16.34 6.86
CA VAL A 13 0.46 15.40 6.37
C VAL A 13 1.17 14.06 6.40
N MET A 14 0.92 13.27 7.44
CA MET A 14 1.46 11.92 7.51
C MET A 14 0.84 11.15 6.35
N PRO A 15 1.66 10.54 5.47
CA PRO A 15 1.12 9.74 4.38
C PRO A 15 0.27 8.62 4.98
N ARG A 16 -0.99 8.57 4.56
CA ARG A 16 -1.87 7.44 4.87
C ARG A 16 -1.69 6.41 3.78
N LEU A 17 -1.60 5.14 4.18
CA LEU A 17 -1.56 4.05 3.22
C LEU A 17 -2.91 3.95 2.50
N PRO A 18 -2.92 3.83 1.16
CA PRO A 18 -4.15 3.69 0.39
C PRO A 18 -4.77 2.30 0.60
N TYR A 19 -6.09 2.19 0.44
CA TYR A 19 -6.79 0.90 0.40
C TYR A 19 -6.89 0.38 -1.03
N TYR A 20 -6.87 -0.94 -1.19
CA TYR A 20 -7.04 -1.58 -2.50
C TYR A 20 -8.23 -2.54 -2.54
N SER A 21 -9.13 -2.35 -3.51
CA SER A 21 -10.40 -3.09 -3.61
C SER A 21 -10.31 -4.39 -4.42
N GLY A 22 -9.26 -4.57 -5.22
CA GLY A 22 -9.11 -5.71 -6.15
C GLY A 22 -9.55 -5.43 -7.59
N LYS A 23 -9.71 -4.17 -7.99
CA LYS A 23 -9.96 -3.79 -9.39
C LYS A 23 -8.67 -3.56 -10.14
N SER A 24 -8.50 -4.18 -11.30
CA SER A 24 -7.25 -4.12 -12.06
C SER A 24 -6.92 -2.70 -12.51
N GLU A 25 -7.91 -1.90 -12.93
CA GLU A 25 -7.71 -0.52 -13.37
C GLU A 25 -7.21 0.42 -12.26
N GLU A 26 -7.37 0.03 -10.99
CA GLU A 26 -6.90 0.78 -9.83
C GLU A 26 -5.51 0.32 -9.36
N TRP A 27 -4.97 -0.80 -9.89
CA TRP A 27 -3.77 -1.45 -9.36
C TRP A 27 -2.54 -0.54 -9.42
N ASP A 28 -2.21 0.03 -10.59
CA ASP A 28 -0.99 0.80 -10.77
C ASP A 28 -0.98 2.06 -9.89
N ALA A 29 -2.13 2.75 -9.81
CA ALA A 29 -2.30 3.91 -8.96
C ALA A 29 -2.18 3.56 -7.48
N PHE A 30 -2.80 2.46 -7.03
CA PHE A 30 -2.67 1.95 -5.68
C PHE A 30 -1.21 1.61 -5.36
N TRP A 31 -0.55 0.84 -6.22
CA TRP A 31 0.81 0.34 -5.98
C TRP A 31 1.81 1.48 -5.85
N MET A 32 1.75 2.46 -6.76
CA MET A 32 2.58 3.66 -6.70
C MET A 32 2.36 4.45 -5.41
N GLN A 33 1.10 4.72 -5.03
CA GLN A 33 0.78 5.47 -3.81
C GLN A 33 1.19 4.72 -2.54
N PHE A 34 1.03 3.40 -2.53
CA PHE A 34 1.41 2.54 -1.42
C PHE A 34 2.93 2.56 -1.22
N GLN A 35 3.72 2.40 -2.29
CA GLN A 35 5.18 2.45 -2.23
C GLN A 35 5.70 3.80 -1.72
N VAL A 36 5.18 4.91 -2.25
CA VAL A 36 5.58 6.27 -1.81
C VAL A 36 5.24 6.50 -0.33
N SER A 37 4.05 6.05 0.10
CA SER A 37 3.62 6.18 1.49
C SER A 37 4.46 5.32 2.43
N ALA A 38 4.76 4.08 2.04
CA ALA A 38 5.59 3.16 2.80
C ALA A 38 7.02 3.67 2.96
N ASP A 39 7.61 4.24 1.90
CA ASP A 39 8.94 4.87 1.95
C ASP A 39 8.96 6.09 2.88
N SER A 40 7.94 6.96 2.79
CA SER A 40 7.84 8.11 3.67
C SER A 40 7.64 7.73 5.14
N LEU A 41 6.96 6.61 5.41
CA LEU A 41 6.81 6.03 6.74
C LEU A 41 8.02 5.18 7.17
N ARG A 42 9.00 4.97 6.28
CA ARG A 42 10.20 4.14 6.48
C ARG A 42 9.87 2.72 6.94
N LEU A 43 8.82 2.14 6.36
CA LEU A 43 8.43 0.76 6.69
C LEU A 43 9.56 -0.20 6.30
N ASN A 44 9.92 -1.10 7.21
CA ASN A 44 10.77 -2.22 6.87
C ASN A 44 9.99 -3.27 6.04
N LYS A 45 10.67 -4.31 5.54
CA LYS A 45 10.05 -5.31 4.66
C LYS A 45 8.87 -6.07 5.31
N GLU A 46 8.97 -6.37 6.60
CA GLU A 46 7.91 -7.07 7.35
C GLU A 46 6.70 -6.16 7.57
N GLU A 47 6.96 -4.91 7.98
CA GLU A 47 5.93 -3.88 8.14
C GLU A 47 5.24 -3.60 6.80
N PHE A 48 6.00 -3.51 5.70
CA PHE A 48 5.47 -3.33 4.36
C PHE A 48 4.49 -4.44 3.99
N GLY A 49 4.89 -5.71 4.14
CA GLY A 49 4.03 -6.86 3.82
C GLY A 49 2.78 -6.91 4.70
N THR A 50 2.93 -6.66 5.99
CA THR A 50 1.81 -6.57 6.94
C THR A 50 0.84 -5.46 6.54
N GLN A 51 1.36 -4.27 6.26
CA GLN A 51 0.54 -3.14 5.83
C GLN A 51 -0.14 -3.40 4.49
N LEU A 52 0.54 -4.07 3.55
CA LEU A 52 -0.03 -4.42 2.26
C LEU A 52 -1.28 -5.29 2.46
N LEU A 53 -1.18 -6.34 3.27
CA LEU A 53 -2.32 -7.21 3.63
C LEU A 53 -3.45 -6.44 4.33
N LEU A 54 -3.11 -5.62 5.33
CA LEU A 54 -4.10 -4.89 6.13
C LEU A 54 -4.87 -3.84 5.33
N ASN A 55 -4.28 -3.34 4.26
CA ASN A 55 -4.90 -2.35 3.37
C ASN A 55 -5.64 -2.98 2.17
N LEU A 56 -5.66 -4.31 2.04
CA LEU A 56 -6.54 -4.99 1.09
C LEU A 56 -8.00 -4.95 1.57
N ARG A 57 -8.91 -4.80 0.64
CA ARG A 57 -10.37 -4.79 0.83
C ARG A 57 -11.05 -5.56 -0.30
N GLY A 58 -12.32 -5.91 -0.10
CA GLY A 58 -13.15 -6.53 -1.13
C GLY A 58 -12.50 -7.75 -1.78
N GLY A 59 -12.46 -7.76 -3.12
CA GLY A 59 -11.92 -8.88 -3.90
C GLY A 59 -10.44 -9.14 -3.67
N ALA A 60 -9.64 -8.11 -3.38
CA ALA A 60 -8.23 -8.27 -3.04
C ALA A 60 -8.03 -8.99 -1.71
N ALA A 61 -8.82 -8.64 -0.69
CA ALA A 61 -8.77 -9.31 0.60
C ALA A 61 -9.21 -10.77 0.48
N THR A 62 -10.32 -11.04 -0.23
CA THR A 62 -10.78 -12.42 -0.49
C THR A 62 -9.72 -13.24 -1.21
N PHE A 63 -9.06 -12.67 -2.22
CA PHE A 63 -7.95 -13.34 -2.91
C PHE A 63 -6.79 -13.67 -1.96
N ALA A 64 -6.35 -12.70 -1.14
CA ALA A 64 -5.25 -12.90 -0.22
C ALA A 64 -5.53 -13.98 0.83
N THR A 65 -6.79 -14.11 1.31
CA THR A 65 -7.16 -15.19 2.24
C THR A 65 -7.09 -16.60 1.63
N GLY A 66 -7.12 -16.71 0.30
CA GLY A 66 -6.96 -17.98 -0.42
C GLY A 66 -5.51 -18.36 -0.72
N LEU A 67 -4.54 -17.52 -0.38
CA LEU A 67 -3.12 -17.79 -0.60
C LEU A 67 -2.54 -18.74 0.46
N ASP A 68 -1.51 -19.49 0.09
CA ASP A 68 -0.76 -20.29 1.06
C ASP A 68 -0.08 -19.40 2.11
N ARG A 69 0.01 -19.89 3.35
CA ARG A 69 0.62 -19.13 4.46
C ARG A 69 2.05 -18.68 4.16
N LYS A 70 2.83 -19.46 3.40
CA LYS A 70 4.20 -19.08 3.01
C LYS A 70 4.21 -17.87 2.09
N ILE A 71 3.20 -17.74 1.22
CA ILE A 71 3.05 -16.58 0.32
C ILE A 71 2.65 -15.35 1.14
N ILE A 72 1.71 -15.50 2.07
CA ILE A 72 1.23 -14.39 2.93
C ILE A 72 2.37 -13.82 3.80
N GLN A 73 3.27 -14.68 4.29
CA GLN A 73 4.37 -14.29 5.18
C GLN A 73 5.60 -13.75 4.45
N ASP A 74 5.70 -13.93 3.14
CA ASP A 74 6.80 -13.43 2.33
C ASP A 74 6.33 -12.24 1.51
N THR A 75 6.83 -11.05 1.86
CA THR A 75 6.44 -9.79 1.21
C THR A 75 6.67 -9.80 -0.30
N ASP A 76 7.71 -10.46 -0.79
CA ASP A 76 8.00 -10.49 -2.22
C ASP A 76 7.00 -11.41 -2.91
N LEU A 77 6.78 -12.62 -2.39
CA LEU A 77 5.80 -13.56 -2.93
C LEU A 77 4.37 -13.02 -2.89
N LEU A 78 3.99 -12.34 -1.81
CA LEU A 78 2.69 -11.67 -1.68
C LEU A 78 2.53 -10.60 -2.76
N SER A 79 3.52 -9.73 -2.92
CA SER A 79 3.49 -8.67 -3.93
C SER A 79 3.38 -9.26 -5.33
N ASP A 80 4.18 -10.29 -5.63
CA ASP A 80 4.19 -10.99 -6.91
C ASP A 80 2.84 -11.65 -7.21
N ALA A 81 2.20 -12.26 -6.21
CA ALA A 81 0.88 -12.86 -6.33
C ALA A 81 -0.21 -11.82 -6.63
N LEU A 82 -0.15 -10.66 -5.96
CA LEU A 82 -1.08 -9.55 -6.20
C LEU A 82 -0.87 -8.93 -7.58
N ILE A 83 0.38 -8.71 -8.01
CA ILE A 83 0.71 -8.20 -9.35
C ILE A 83 0.21 -9.17 -10.42
N LYS A 84 0.47 -10.47 -10.28
CA LYS A 84 -0.01 -11.48 -11.25
C LYS A 84 -1.53 -11.54 -11.36
N ARG A 85 -2.23 -11.29 -10.25
CA ARG A 85 -3.69 -11.36 -10.21
C ARG A 85 -4.36 -10.09 -10.72
N PHE A 86 -3.82 -8.93 -10.34
CA PHE A 86 -4.50 -7.64 -10.49
C PHE A 86 -3.74 -6.66 -11.37
N GLY A 87 -2.42 -6.80 -11.47
CA GLY A 87 -1.59 -5.93 -12.30
C GLY A 87 -1.88 -6.12 -13.79
N HIS A 88 -1.79 -5.02 -14.52
CA HIS A 88 -1.83 -5.04 -15.97
C HIS A 88 -0.49 -5.56 -16.49
N TRP A 89 -0.32 -6.89 -16.50
CA TRP A 89 0.79 -7.50 -17.21
C TRP A 89 0.47 -7.43 -18.72
N THR A 90 0.83 -6.31 -19.36
CA THR A 90 1.01 -6.29 -20.81
C THR A 90 2.37 -6.92 -21.09
N PRO A 91 2.46 -8.13 -21.66
CA PRO A 91 3.73 -8.61 -22.19
C PRO A 91 4.15 -7.64 -23.31
N ALA A 92 5.39 -7.15 -23.21
CA ALA A 92 6.05 -6.38 -24.25
C ALA A 92 6.30 -7.25 -25.50
#